data_AF-A0A842TXM2-F1
#
_entry.id   AF-A0A842TXM2-F1
#
_cell.length_a   1.000
_cell.length_b   1.000
_cell.length_c   1.000
_cell.angle_alpha   90.00
_cell.angle_beta   90.00
_cell.angle_gamma   90.00
#
_symmetry.space_group_name_H-M   'P 1'
#
loop_
_entity.id
_entity.type
_entity.pdbx_description
1 polymer ?
#
loop_
_entity_poly.entity_id
_entity_poly.type
_entity_poly.pdbx_seq_one_letter_code
_entity_poly.pdbx_strand_id
1 'polypeptide(L)'
;MRKFMRSGLFQRKRRIVLSSFCGIRHKGPWGKKEISVGREESNDVVISGPLYSTVSREHCTVSEVEGGYNISDYSSNGTLVNMGDKVLSSPGGSFFIPYPFQGNRDIYESPVIKLGEASFYLDVEEASLLGIAIANVFGGIFPFLRE
;
A
#
# COMPACT_ATOMS: atom_id res chain seq x y z
N MET A 1 22.35 31.88 -19.37
CA MET A 1 21.26 31.23 -18.61
C MET A 1 21.61 29.75 -18.48
N ARG A 2 22.25 29.38 -17.38
CA ARG A 2 22.88 28.07 -17.13
C ARG A 2 22.10 27.35 -16.02
N LYS A 3 22.06 26.01 -16.13
CA LYS A 3 21.70 25.03 -15.08
C LYS A 3 20.22 24.94 -14.68
N PHE A 4 19.40 24.27 -15.50
CA PHE A 4 18.22 23.56 -15.00
C PHE A 4 18.04 22.17 -15.64
N MET A 5 19.15 21.57 -16.07
CA MET A 5 19.22 20.21 -16.64
C MET A 5 20.31 19.39 -15.93
N ARG A 6 20.26 19.28 -14.60
CA ARG A 6 21.05 18.28 -13.83
C ARG A 6 20.41 18.03 -12.45
N SER A 7 19.40 17.16 -12.40
CA SER A 7 19.22 16.16 -11.33
C SER A 7 17.97 15.32 -11.65
N GLY A 8 18.18 14.08 -12.08
CA GLY A 8 17.12 13.16 -12.46
C GLY A 8 16.33 12.66 -11.26
N LEU A 9 15.32 13.41 -10.81
CA LEU A 9 14.43 12.96 -9.75
C LEU A 9 13.00 13.44 -10.00
N PHE A 10 12.45 13.16 -11.18
CA PHE A 10 11.00 13.09 -11.33
C PHE A 10 10.57 11.81 -10.59
N GLN A 11 10.47 11.89 -9.26
CA GLN A 11 10.16 10.76 -8.40
C GLN A 11 8.80 10.22 -8.84
N ARG A 12 8.77 8.99 -9.38
CA ARG A 12 7.54 8.18 -9.48
C ARG A 12 7.10 7.89 -8.05
N LYS A 13 6.45 8.87 -7.41
CA LYS A 13 5.88 8.67 -6.08
C LYS A 13 4.71 7.73 -6.22
N ARG A 14 4.86 6.56 -5.62
CA ARG A 14 3.80 5.57 -5.48
C ARG A 14 3.19 5.66 -4.09
N ARG A 15 1.97 5.18 -3.94
CA ARG A 15 1.42 4.83 -2.63
C ARG A 15 0.76 3.47 -2.69
N ILE A 16 0.86 2.76 -1.58
CA ILE A 16 0.15 1.51 -1.37
C ILE A 16 -1.29 1.85 -0.96
N VAL A 17 -2.25 1.13 -1.52
CA VAL A 17 -3.67 1.26 -1.23
C VAL A 17 -4.22 -0.12 -0.87
N LEU A 18 -4.95 -0.20 0.24
CA LEU A 18 -5.70 -1.39 0.62
C LEU A 18 -7.19 -1.13 0.35
N SER A 19 -7.74 -1.84 -0.63
CA SER A 19 -9.13 -1.70 -1.07
C SER A 19 -9.96 -2.84 -0.50
N SER A 20 -10.94 -2.56 0.35
CA SER A 20 -11.86 -3.58 0.86
C SER A 20 -12.88 -4.00 -0.20
N PHE A 21 -13.48 -5.17 -0.01
CA PHE A 21 -14.55 -5.68 -0.89
C PHE A 21 -15.80 -4.79 -0.91
N CYS A 22 -16.03 -3.99 0.13
CA CYS A 22 -17.14 -3.03 0.17
C CYS A 22 -16.81 -1.69 -0.50
N GLY A 23 -15.61 -1.53 -1.09
CA GLY A 23 -15.18 -0.33 -1.80
C GLY A 23 -14.51 0.73 -0.93
N ILE A 24 -14.29 0.46 0.36
CA ILE A 24 -13.52 1.36 1.23
C ILE A 24 -12.05 1.25 0.86
N ARG A 25 -11.41 2.39 0.66
CA ARG A 25 -10.00 2.48 0.29
C ARG A 25 -9.17 3.10 1.40
N HIS A 26 -8.26 2.33 1.97
CA HIS A 26 -7.29 2.82 2.93
C HIS A 26 -5.98 3.16 2.21
N LYS A 27 -5.59 4.43 2.23
CA LYS A 27 -4.50 4.95 1.39
C LYS A 27 -3.28 5.24 2.25
N GLY A 28 -2.17 4.60 1.94
CA GLY A 28 -0.89 4.94 2.56
C GLY A 28 -0.36 6.30 2.10
N PRO A 29 0.65 6.84 2.81
CA PRO A 29 1.32 8.09 2.45
C PRO A 29 2.09 7.97 1.12
N TRP A 30 2.15 9.07 0.37
CA TRP A 30 2.87 9.13 -0.90
C TRP A 30 4.39 9.00 -0.73
N GLY A 31 5.00 8.09 -1.50
CA GLY A 31 6.45 7.91 -1.57
C GLY A 31 7.06 7.26 -0.33
N LYS A 32 6.24 6.78 0.61
CA LYS A 32 6.73 5.97 1.73
C LYS A 32 6.94 4.54 1.24
N LYS A 33 8.17 4.04 1.38
CA LYS A 33 8.53 2.70 0.92
C LYS A 33 7.96 1.61 1.82
N GLU A 34 7.87 1.86 3.12
CA GLU A 34 7.32 0.91 4.08
C GLU A 34 6.16 1.56 4.82
N ILE A 35 5.01 0.89 4.81
CA ILE A 35 3.83 1.33 5.55
C ILE A 35 3.48 0.31 6.64
N SER A 36 3.04 0.80 7.79
CA SER A 36 2.44 -0.02 8.84
C SER A 36 0.92 -0.08 8.66
N VAL A 37 0.36 -1.26 8.93
CA VAL A 37 -1.06 -1.55 8.79
C VAL A 37 -1.55 -2.18 10.09
N GLY A 38 -2.65 -1.66 10.62
CA GLY A 38 -3.24 -2.20 11.83
C GLY A 38 -4.42 -1.38 12.34
N ARG A 39 -4.98 -1.82 13.46
CA ARG A 39 -6.16 -1.16 14.06
C ARG A 39 -5.82 0.09 14.86
N GLU A 40 -4.57 0.24 15.29
CA GLU A 40 -4.12 1.40 16.05
C GLU A 40 -3.94 2.63 15.16
N GLU A 41 -4.26 3.81 15.68
CA GLU A 41 -4.18 5.09 14.96
C GLU A 41 -2.75 5.52 14.64
N SER A 42 -1.75 4.89 15.28
CA SER A 42 -0.32 5.10 15.00
C SER A 42 0.14 4.51 13.66
N ASN A 43 -0.67 3.64 13.03
CA ASN A 43 -0.33 3.03 11.76
C ASN A 43 -0.51 4.00 10.58
N ASP A 44 0.30 3.83 9.52
CA ASP A 44 0.12 4.58 8.28
C ASP A 44 -1.22 4.29 7.60
N VAL A 45 -1.66 3.04 7.71
CA VAL A 45 -2.96 2.57 7.24
C VAL A 45 -3.74 2.00 8.41
N VAL A 46 -4.74 2.77 8.84
CA VAL A 46 -5.59 2.41 9.97
C VAL A 46 -6.81 1.64 9.48
N ILE A 47 -6.99 0.44 10.01
CA ILE A 47 -8.14 -0.45 9.78
C ILE A 47 -8.90 -0.56 11.11
N SER A 48 -9.76 0.43 11.37
CA SER A 48 -10.50 0.55 12.63
C SER A 48 -12.00 0.42 12.42
N GLY A 49 -12.70 -0.05 13.46
CA GLY A 49 -14.14 -0.25 13.45
C GLY A 49 -14.55 -1.56 14.14
N PRO A 50 -15.84 -1.69 14.50
CA PRO A 50 -16.34 -2.88 15.20
C PRO A 50 -16.21 -4.17 14.38
N LEU A 51 -16.22 -4.06 13.05
CA LEU A 51 -16.05 -5.18 12.11
C LEU A 51 -14.60 -5.67 11.98
N TYR A 52 -13.62 -4.91 12.51
CA TYR A 52 -12.19 -5.20 12.36
C TYR A 52 -11.52 -5.53 13.69
N SER A 53 -12.28 -6.01 14.67
CA SER A 53 -11.78 -6.35 16.01
C SER A 53 -10.68 -7.43 15.99
N THR A 54 -10.69 -8.31 14.99
CA THR A 54 -9.69 -9.36 14.77
C THR A 54 -8.38 -8.85 14.18
N VAL A 55 -8.34 -7.59 13.73
CA VAL A 55 -7.12 -6.95 13.26
C VAL A 55 -6.32 -6.49 14.49
N SER A 56 -5.12 -7.05 14.66
CA SER A 56 -4.13 -6.58 15.63
C SER A 56 -3.86 -5.07 15.53
N ARG A 57 -3.48 -4.48 16.66
CA ARG A 57 -3.13 -3.05 16.75
C ARG A 57 -2.02 -2.68 15.78
N GLU A 58 -0.95 -3.47 15.80
CA GLU A 58 0.11 -3.52 14.79
C GLU A 58 -0.02 -4.89 14.12
N HIS A 59 -0.48 -4.94 12.87
CA HIS A 59 -0.82 -6.21 12.23
C HIS A 59 0.26 -6.67 11.27
N CYS A 60 0.60 -5.82 10.30
CA CYS A 60 1.63 -6.12 9.33
C CYS A 60 2.28 -4.84 8.82
N THR A 61 3.42 -4.99 8.14
CA THR A 61 4.00 -3.95 7.32
C THR A 61 4.01 -4.38 5.86
N VAL A 62 3.90 -3.41 4.96
CA VAL A 62 4.07 -3.62 3.52
C VAL A 62 5.21 -2.72 3.06
N SER A 63 6.29 -3.33 2.57
CA SER A 63 7.48 -2.63 2.10
C SER A 63 7.71 -2.83 0.60
N GLU A 64 7.90 -1.72 -0.13
CA GLU A 64 8.36 -1.69 -1.51
C GLU A 64 9.83 -2.13 -1.53
N VAL A 65 10.08 -3.22 -2.25
CA VAL A 65 11.40 -3.80 -2.47
C VAL A 65 11.67 -3.91 -3.97
N GLU A 66 12.88 -4.30 -4.34
CA GLU A 66 13.20 -4.49 -5.76
C GLU A 66 12.31 -5.57 -6.37
N GLY A 67 11.59 -5.21 -7.44
CA GLY A 67 10.71 -6.12 -8.17
C GLY A 67 9.35 -6.40 -7.54
N GLY A 68 8.99 -5.77 -6.42
CA GLY A 68 7.71 -6.06 -5.77
C GLY A 68 7.48 -5.42 -4.41
N TYR A 69 6.60 -6.07 -3.64
CA TYR A 69 6.23 -5.68 -2.29
C TYR A 69 6.43 -6.85 -1.35
N ASN A 70 7.04 -6.60 -0.20
CA ASN A 70 7.18 -7.58 0.86
C ASN A 70 6.18 -7.27 1.98
N ILE A 71 5.42 -8.26 2.40
CA ILE A 71 4.50 -8.18 3.54
C ILE A 71 5.17 -8.87 4.71
N SER A 72 5.31 -8.20 5.85
CA SER A 72 5.81 -8.78 7.10
C SER A 72 4.69 -8.82 8.13
N ASP A 73 4.43 -9.98 8.71
CA ASP A 73 3.37 -10.18 9.71
C ASP A 73 3.89 -10.01 11.15
N TYR A 74 3.13 -9.30 11.96
CA TYR A 74 3.35 -9.13 13.40
C TYR A 74 2.08 -9.45 14.20
N SER A 75 1.07 -10.00 13.54
CA SER A 75 -0.25 -10.18 14.11
C SER A 75 -0.37 -11.44 14.97
N SER A 76 -1.44 -11.51 15.76
CA SER A 76 -1.74 -12.69 16.58
C SER A 76 -2.51 -13.75 15.79
N ASN A 77 -3.23 -13.34 14.75
CA ASN A 77 -4.09 -14.22 13.93
C ASN A 77 -3.44 -14.62 12.60
N GLY A 78 -2.25 -14.10 12.31
CA GLY A 78 -1.55 -14.27 11.05
C GLY A 78 -2.08 -13.39 9.93
N THR A 79 -1.23 -13.15 8.94
CA THR A 79 -1.57 -12.52 7.67
C THR A 79 -1.58 -13.57 6.57
N LEU A 80 -2.64 -13.59 5.74
CA LEU A 80 -2.78 -14.49 4.60
C LEU A 80 -2.71 -13.70 3.30
N VAL A 81 -2.08 -14.26 2.27
CA VAL A 81 -2.01 -13.67 0.93
C VAL A 81 -2.58 -14.66 -0.10
N ASN A 82 -3.42 -14.18 -1.02
CA ASN A 82 -4.02 -14.93 -2.13
C ASN A 82 -4.75 -16.22 -1.72
N MET A 83 -5.57 -16.15 -0.67
CA MET A 83 -6.53 -17.19 -0.25
C MET A 83 -5.99 -18.62 0.04
N GLY A 84 -4.70 -18.94 -0.11
CA GLY A 84 -4.26 -20.33 0.06
C GLY A 84 -2.77 -20.62 0.33
N ASP A 85 -1.81 -19.83 -0.16
CA ASP A 85 -0.46 -20.41 -0.33
C ASP A 85 0.55 -20.11 0.79
N LYS A 86 0.29 -19.13 1.65
CA LYS A 86 1.09 -18.95 2.86
C LYS A 86 0.33 -18.18 3.92
N VAL A 87 0.03 -18.86 5.02
CA VAL A 87 -0.18 -18.17 6.29
C VAL A 87 1.19 -17.69 6.71
N LEU A 88 1.35 -16.39 6.89
CA LEU A 88 2.38 -15.89 7.82
C LEU A 88 1.85 -16.22 9.22
N SER A 89 1.78 -17.52 9.56
CA SER A 89 1.17 -18.05 10.78
C SER A 89 2.08 -17.91 12.00
N SER A 90 3.23 -17.29 11.81
CA SER A 90 4.21 -17.03 12.86
C SER A 90 4.57 -15.54 12.80
N PRO A 91 4.50 -14.81 13.92
CA PRO A 91 5.02 -13.45 14.00
C PRO A 91 6.45 -13.39 13.45
N GLY A 92 6.70 -12.43 12.55
CA GLY A 92 7.96 -12.28 11.82
C GLY A 92 8.02 -13.01 10.47
N GLY A 93 6.94 -13.68 10.06
CA GLY A 93 6.83 -14.22 8.71
C GLY A 93 6.84 -13.11 7.66
N SER A 94 7.47 -13.35 6.51
CA SER A 94 7.42 -12.45 5.36
C SER A 94 7.00 -13.15 4.05
N PHE A 95 6.31 -12.40 3.20
CA PHE A 95 5.83 -12.84 1.89
C PHE A 95 6.12 -11.81 0.82
N PHE A 96 6.79 -12.22 -0.25
CA PHE A 96 7.08 -11.37 -1.40
C PHE A 96 6.00 -11.50 -2.47
N ILE A 97 5.46 -10.35 -2.88
CA ILE A 97 4.49 -10.20 -3.96
C ILE A 97 5.21 -9.51 -5.14
N PRO A 98 5.37 -10.20 -6.29
CA PRO A 98 5.97 -9.57 -7.46
C PRO A 98 5.09 -8.44 -8.01
N TYR A 99 5.73 -7.38 -8.48
CA TYR A 99 5.09 -6.26 -9.17
C TYR A 99 5.70 -6.07 -10.57
N PRO A 100 4.91 -5.87 -11.64
CA PRO A 100 3.45 -5.76 -11.65
C PRO A 100 2.78 -7.08 -11.23
N PHE A 101 1.61 -6.97 -10.60
CA PHE A 101 0.91 -8.13 -10.06
C PHE A 101 0.69 -9.17 -11.16
N GLN A 102 1.04 -10.43 -10.90
CA GLN A 102 0.95 -11.46 -11.94
C GLN A 102 -0.50 -11.94 -12.08
N GLY A 103 -0.96 -12.05 -13.33
CA GLY A 103 -2.22 -12.69 -13.69
C GLY A 103 -2.15 -13.19 -15.14
N ASN A 104 -3.13 -13.98 -15.55
CA ASN A 104 -3.19 -14.45 -16.95
C ASN A 104 -3.17 -13.24 -17.88
N ARG A 105 -2.54 -13.34 -19.06
CA ARG A 105 -1.95 -12.25 -19.89
C ARG A 105 -2.80 -11.00 -20.16
N ASP A 106 -4.07 -10.98 -19.78
CA ASP A 106 -5.04 -9.90 -19.99
C ASP A 106 -5.74 -9.40 -18.70
N ILE A 107 -5.46 -9.99 -17.52
CA ILE A 107 -6.09 -9.63 -16.23
C ILE A 107 -5.01 -9.55 -15.15
N TYR A 108 -4.69 -8.34 -14.69
CA TYR A 108 -3.91 -8.13 -13.48
C TYR A 108 -4.81 -8.45 -12.27
N GLU A 109 -4.60 -9.58 -11.60
CA GLU A 109 -5.32 -9.88 -10.36
C GLU A 109 -4.60 -9.18 -9.20
N SER A 110 -5.23 -8.14 -8.64
CA SER A 110 -4.71 -7.50 -7.42
C SER A 110 -4.63 -8.55 -6.31
N PRO A 111 -3.48 -8.69 -5.63
CA PRO A 111 -3.32 -9.70 -4.61
C PRO A 111 -4.26 -9.41 -3.43
N VAL A 112 -4.85 -10.46 -2.88
CA VAL A 112 -5.75 -10.36 -1.74
C VAL A 112 -4.96 -10.60 -0.47
N ILE A 113 -4.92 -9.61 0.42
CA ILE A 113 -4.35 -9.71 1.76
C ILE A 113 -5.49 -9.86 2.75
N LYS A 114 -5.43 -10.87 3.61
CA LYS A 114 -6.37 -11.06 4.70
C LYS A 114 -5.68 -10.88 6.05
N LEU A 115 -6.25 -9.98 6.85
CA LEU A 115 -5.78 -9.52 8.16
C LEU A 115 -6.85 -9.91 9.19
N GLY A 116 -6.65 -11.02 9.90
CA GLY A 116 -7.73 -11.63 10.70
C GLY A 116 -8.92 -12.01 9.81
N GLU A 117 -10.10 -11.46 10.08
CA GLU A 117 -11.31 -11.69 9.26
C GLU A 117 -11.47 -10.70 8.10
N ALA A 118 -10.66 -9.65 8.06
CA ALA A 118 -10.77 -8.59 7.05
C ALA A 118 -9.94 -8.91 5.81
N SER A 119 -10.54 -8.79 4.62
CA SER A 119 -9.86 -9.04 3.35
C SER A 119 -9.77 -7.76 2.52
N PHE A 120 -8.61 -7.51 1.92
CA PHE A 120 -8.28 -6.33 1.13
C PHE A 120 -7.56 -6.72 -0.14
N TYR A 121 -7.83 -6.00 -1.22
CA TYR A 121 -6.98 -5.98 -2.40
C TYR A 121 -5.82 -5.03 -2.17
N LEU A 122 -4.61 -5.48 -2.50
CA LEU A 122 -3.42 -4.63 -2.55
C LEU A 122 -3.35 -3.96 -3.92
N ASP A 123 -3.46 -2.63 -3.91
CA ASP A 123 -3.31 -1.80 -5.10
C ASP A 123 -2.14 -0.83 -4.94
N VAL A 124 -1.58 -0.40 -6.08
CA VAL A 124 -0.52 0.59 -6.14
C VAL A 124 -0.98 1.74 -7.01
N GLU A 125 -1.04 2.93 -6.43
CA GLU A 125 -1.32 4.15 -7.18
C GLU A 125 -0.02 4.88 -7.49
N GLU A 126 0.14 5.28 -8.75
CA GLU A 126 1.22 6.14 -9.19
C GLU A 126 0.74 7.60 -9.27
N ALA A 127 1.52 8.53 -8.74
CA ALA A 127 1.23 9.94 -8.90
C ALA A 127 1.40 10.34 -10.39
N SER A 128 0.37 10.95 -10.97
CA SER A 128 0.38 11.33 -12.38
C SER A 128 1.43 12.42 -12.66
N LEU A 129 2.13 12.28 -13.78
CA LEU A 129 3.16 13.24 -14.21
C LEU A 129 2.58 14.65 -14.39
N LEU A 130 1.33 14.75 -14.85
CA LEU A 130 0.58 16.00 -15.01
C LEU A 130 0.27 16.67 -13.66
N GLY A 131 -0.17 15.91 -12.66
CA GLY A 131 -0.47 16.44 -11.33
C GLY A 131 0.77 16.98 -10.61
N ILE A 132 1.91 16.27 -10.74
CA ILE A 132 3.19 16.69 -10.19
C ILE A 132 3.75 17.92 -10.92
N ALA A 133 3.67 17.96 -12.25
CA ALA A 133 4.15 19.09 -13.04
C ALA A 133 3.42 20.38 -12.68
N ILE A 134 2.09 20.33 -12.51
CA ILE A 134 1.28 21.48 -12.09
C ILE A 134 1.66 21.93 -10.67
N ALA A 135 1.82 21.00 -9.71
CA ALA A 135 2.20 21.33 -8.34
C ALA A 135 3.54 22.07 -8.24
N ASN A 136 4.52 21.69 -9.05
CA ASN A 136 5.86 22.30 -9.07
C ASN A 136 5.88 23.66 -9.79
N VAL A 137 5.02 23.85 -10.81
CA VAL A 137 4.90 25.13 -11.53
C VAL A 137 4.20 26.20 -10.69
N PHE A 138 3.23 25.81 -9.85
CA PHE A 138 2.42 26.75 -9.06
C PHE A 138 2.80 26.86 -7.58
N GLY A 139 4.00 26.41 -7.19
CA GLY A 139 4.55 26.75 -5.87
C GLY A 139 3.75 26.21 -4.67
N GLY A 140 3.22 24.99 -4.75
CA GLY A 140 2.79 24.25 -3.56
C GLY A 140 1.45 24.63 -2.92
N ILE A 141 0.55 25.34 -3.62
CA ILE A 141 -0.83 25.54 -3.13
C ILE A 141 -1.75 24.50 -3.77
N PHE A 142 -2.05 23.41 -3.06
CA PHE A 142 -3.13 22.49 -3.42
C PHE A 142 -4.26 22.58 -2.40
N PRO A 143 -5.44 23.11 -2.77
CA PRO A 143 -6.70 22.82 -2.12
C PRO A 143 -7.55 21.98 -3.08
N PHE A 144 -7.21 20.69 -3.26
CA PHE A 144 -8.06 19.79 -4.05
C PHE A 144 -8.00 18.36 -3.54
N LEU A 145 -8.52 18.18 -2.31
CA LEU A 145 -9.09 16.95 -1.81
C LEU A 145 -10.26 17.34 -0.87
N ARG A 146 -11.43 17.58 -1.45
CA ARG A 146 -12.70 17.20 -0.81
C ARG A 146 -13.37 16.25 -1.78
N GLU A 147 -13.23 14.97 -1.49
CA GLU A 147 -14.20 13.89 -1.63
C GLU A 147 -13.56 12.60 -1.07
#